data_AF-A0A4Q1SY71-F1
#
_entry.id   AF-A0A4Q1SY71-F1
#
_cell.length_a   1.000
_cell.length_b   1.000
_cell.length_c   1.000
_cell.angle_alpha   90.00
_cell.angle_beta   90.00
_cell.angle_gamma   90.00
#
_symmetry.space_group_name_H-M   'P 1'
#
loop_
_entity.id
_entity.type
_entity.pdbx_description
1 polymer ?
#
loop_
_entity_poly.entity_id
_entity_poly.type
_entity_poly.pdbx_seq_one_letter_code
_entity_poly.pdbx_strand_id
1 'polypeptide(L)'
;MELLMRNMFQALGKNRSANKWAKKYGLKFGAGRFVAGESIEKAIVVVKELNREGRVATLDHLGEFVFTMEEANESASMCIQTLDAMAQAGVQSNLSLKMTSLGLDISKELCISNMRRILDRGKTHGNFVRIDMEDYEHCQVSLDIYQELRRDYDNVGLVIQAYLYRTEQDMKDLNEVKANLRLVKGAYKESPEVAYPEKAVVDENYKKIIRVHLLNGNYTAVASHDESIIEYTKNLVRENNISKDQFEFQMLYGICVDLQKRLVEEGYKVRVYVPYGVDWFGYFMRRLAERPANVWFVLKNLFK
;
A
#
# COMPACT_ATOMS: atom_id res chain seq x y z
N MET A 1 10.77 14.98 -15.34
CA MET A 1 11.74 14.79 -14.23
C MET A 1 12.92 14.04 -14.82
N GLU A 2 14.12 14.60 -14.78
CA GLU A 2 15.28 13.95 -15.41
C GLU A 2 15.43 12.51 -14.89
N LEU A 3 15.52 11.56 -15.81
CA LEU A 3 15.73 10.14 -15.54
C LEU A 3 16.86 9.92 -14.52
N LEU A 4 17.88 10.78 -14.58
CA LEU A 4 18.99 10.90 -13.63
C LEU A 4 18.54 11.08 -12.18
N MET A 5 17.62 11.99 -11.91
CA MET A 5 17.18 12.30 -10.54
C MET A 5 16.37 11.13 -9.94
N ARG A 6 15.51 10.47 -10.74
CA ARG A 6 14.77 9.26 -10.33
C ARG A 6 15.73 8.12 -10.02
N ASN A 7 16.72 7.88 -10.88
CA ASN A 7 17.74 6.84 -10.68
C ASN A 7 18.60 7.11 -9.44
N MET A 8 18.98 8.38 -9.20
CA MET A 8 19.73 8.79 -8.01
C MET A 8 18.95 8.53 -6.71
N PHE A 9 17.68 8.94 -6.63
CA PHE A 9 16.85 8.69 -5.44
C PHE A 9 16.63 7.19 -5.19
N GLN A 10 16.40 6.40 -6.25
CA GLN A 10 16.27 4.95 -6.13
C GLN A 10 17.56 4.28 -5.66
N ALA A 11 18.73 4.72 -6.16
CA ALA A 11 20.02 4.21 -5.73
C ALA A 11 20.33 4.56 -4.25
N LEU A 12 20.01 5.79 -3.83
CA LEU A 12 20.19 6.23 -2.45
C LEU A 12 19.30 5.47 -1.47
N GLY A 13 18.05 5.15 -1.85
CA GLY A 13 17.14 4.35 -1.02
C GLY A 13 17.64 2.92 -0.75
N LYS A 14 18.46 2.36 -1.65
CA LYS A 14 19.07 1.02 -1.49
C LYS A 14 20.41 1.03 -0.73
N ASN A 15 20.97 2.20 -0.43
CA ASN A 15 22.30 2.31 0.19
C ASN A 15 22.23 2.23 1.72
N ARG A 16 22.83 1.19 2.32
CA ARG A 16 22.86 0.96 3.78
C ARG A 16 23.51 2.09 4.59
N SER A 17 24.58 2.70 4.07
CA SER A 17 25.30 3.78 4.76
C SER A 17 24.51 5.09 4.73
N ALA A 18 23.86 5.40 3.60
CA ALA A 18 22.95 6.54 3.48
C ALA A 18 21.72 6.38 4.39
N ASN A 19 21.16 5.18 4.46
CA ASN A 19 20.09 4.80 5.40
C ASN A 19 20.49 5.08 6.85
N LYS A 20 21.69 4.66 7.27
CA LYS A 20 22.16 4.83 8.66
C LYS A 20 22.37 6.31 9.03
N TRP A 21 22.88 7.13 8.11
CA TRP A 21 23.06 8.57 8.29
C TRP A 21 21.72 9.32 8.32
N ALA A 22 20.80 8.98 7.40
CA ALA A 22 19.50 9.61 7.35
C ALA A 22 18.60 9.24 8.54
N LYS A 23 18.67 8.00 9.06
CA LYS A 23 18.00 7.63 10.32
C LYS A 23 18.44 8.51 11.51
N LYS A 24 19.72 8.91 11.54
CA LYS A 24 20.29 9.70 12.64
C LYS A 24 19.90 11.19 12.60
N TYR A 25 19.62 11.75 11.43
CA TYR A 25 19.41 13.21 11.26
C TYR A 25 18.14 13.61 10.48
N GLY A 26 17.42 12.65 9.90
CA GLY A 26 16.48 12.85 8.80
C GLY A 26 15.04 13.23 9.15
N LEU A 27 14.54 12.87 10.34
CA LEU A 27 13.18 13.25 10.77
C LEU A 27 12.98 14.76 10.91
N LYS A 28 14.07 15.52 11.12
CA LYS A 28 14.06 16.99 11.15
C LYS A 28 13.94 17.64 9.75
N PHE A 29 14.01 16.87 8.67
CA PHE A 29 14.05 17.37 7.29
C PHE A 29 12.78 17.07 6.47
N GLY A 30 11.61 16.95 7.12
CA GLY A 30 10.30 16.87 6.44
C GLY A 30 9.73 15.46 6.23
N ALA A 31 10.41 14.41 6.72
CA ALA A 31 9.95 13.02 6.64
C ALA A 31 8.61 12.79 7.37
N GLY A 32 8.32 13.55 8.44
CA GLY A 32 7.06 13.46 9.20
C GLY A 32 5.79 13.76 8.40
N ARG A 33 5.91 14.30 7.19
CA ARG A 33 4.76 14.46 6.27
C ARG A 33 4.31 13.14 5.64
N PHE A 34 5.24 12.20 5.43
CA PHE A 34 4.99 10.99 4.65
C PHE A 34 4.99 9.71 5.50
N VAL A 35 5.40 9.83 6.76
CA VAL A 35 5.55 8.74 7.73
C VAL A 35 4.98 9.23 9.06
N ALA A 36 4.11 8.44 9.69
CA ALA A 36 3.42 8.87 10.91
C ALA A 36 4.34 8.97 12.14
N GLY A 37 5.49 8.31 12.08
CA GLY A 37 6.50 8.29 13.13
C GLY A 37 7.20 6.95 13.19
N GLU A 38 8.05 6.79 14.20
CA GLU A 38 8.87 5.59 14.37
C GLU A 38 8.23 4.52 15.28
N SER A 39 7.06 4.79 15.85
CA SER A 39 6.40 3.89 16.81
C SER A 39 4.91 3.73 16.53
N ILE A 40 4.33 2.64 17.06
CA ILE A 40 2.90 2.34 16.93
C ILE A 40 2.06 3.46 17.54
N GLU A 41 2.45 4.01 18.69
CA GLU A 41 1.70 5.06 19.38
C GLU A 41 1.59 6.33 18.53
N LYS A 42 2.68 6.73 17.87
CA LYS A 42 2.68 7.86 16.93
C LYS A 42 1.79 7.58 15.73
N ALA A 43 1.84 6.35 15.20
CA ALA A 43 0.97 5.92 14.12
C ALA A 43 -0.52 6.00 14.51
N ILE A 44 -0.88 5.53 15.70
CA ILE A 44 -2.24 5.59 16.24
C ILE A 44 -2.73 7.04 16.39
N VAL A 45 -1.88 7.97 16.87
CA VAL A 45 -2.24 9.40 16.95
C VAL A 45 -2.59 9.96 15.57
N VAL A 46 -1.79 9.64 14.55
CA VAL A 46 -2.07 10.07 13.16
C VAL A 46 -3.37 9.47 12.64
N VAL A 47 -3.62 8.18 12.90
CA VAL A 47 -4.87 7.54 12.47
C VAL A 47 -6.08 8.16 13.17
N LYS A 48 -6.00 8.48 14.47
CA LYS A 48 -7.07 9.18 15.19
C LYS A 48 -7.42 10.51 14.53
N GLU A 49 -6.42 11.28 14.12
CA GLU A 49 -6.63 12.55 13.43
C GLU A 49 -7.32 12.32 12.08
N LEU A 50 -6.83 11.38 11.27
CA LEU A 50 -7.44 11.06 9.98
C LEU A 50 -8.91 10.63 10.14
N ASN A 51 -9.20 9.78 11.13
CA ASN A 51 -10.57 9.31 11.42
C ASN A 51 -11.48 10.47 11.83
N ARG A 52 -11.00 11.40 12.66
CA ARG A 52 -11.73 12.62 13.02
C ARG A 52 -12.07 13.47 11.81
N GLU A 53 -11.19 13.50 10.82
CA GLU A 53 -11.38 14.20 9.55
C GLU A 53 -12.09 13.32 8.47
N GLY A 54 -12.77 12.24 8.87
CA GLY A 54 -13.59 11.39 7.99
C GLY A 54 -12.81 10.40 7.10
N ARG A 55 -11.49 10.29 7.25
CA ARG A 55 -10.64 9.35 6.50
C ARG A 55 -10.33 8.12 7.34
N VAL A 56 -10.46 6.93 6.75
CA VAL A 56 -9.98 5.68 7.35
C VAL A 56 -8.51 5.47 6.99
N ALA A 57 -7.83 4.53 7.64
CA ALA A 57 -6.41 4.29 7.38
C ALA A 57 -6.09 2.83 7.02
N THR A 58 -4.85 2.61 6.58
CA THR A 58 -4.18 1.31 6.63
C THR A 58 -2.77 1.56 7.15
N LEU A 59 -2.39 0.89 8.24
CA LEU A 59 -1.05 0.99 8.80
C LEU A 59 -0.13 0.00 8.10
N ASP A 60 1.10 0.44 7.82
CA ASP A 60 2.17 -0.37 7.25
C ASP A 60 3.43 -0.21 8.10
N HIS A 61 3.90 -1.30 8.68
CA HIS A 61 5.15 -1.30 9.41
C HIS A 61 6.33 -1.34 8.44
N LEU A 62 7.15 -0.31 8.48
CA LEU A 62 8.38 -0.23 7.70
C LEU A 62 9.46 -1.08 8.39
N GLY A 63 9.58 -2.32 7.95
CA GLY A 63 10.72 -3.21 8.18
C GLY A 63 11.20 -3.73 6.84
N GLU A 64 12.25 -3.12 6.28
CA GLU A 64 12.86 -3.61 5.05
C GLU A 64 14.01 -4.56 5.41
N PHE A 65 14.27 -5.56 4.55
CA PHE A 65 15.43 -6.46 4.62
C PHE A 65 15.37 -7.54 5.72
N VAL A 66 14.35 -8.39 5.67
CA VAL A 66 14.25 -9.60 6.49
C VAL A 66 15.03 -10.74 5.81
N PHE A 67 16.07 -11.24 6.48
CA PHE A 67 16.94 -12.32 5.98
C PHE A 67 16.99 -13.52 6.91
N THR A 68 16.50 -13.40 8.15
CA THR A 68 16.46 -14.51 9.11
C THR A 68 15.05 -14.86 9.55
N MET A 69 14.88 -16.08 10.05
CA MET A 69 13.60 -16.54 10.59
C MET A 69 13.18 -15.70 11.80
N GLU A 70 14.14 -15.28 12.61
CA GLU A 70 13.93 -14.42 13.78
C GLU A 70 13.37 -13.05 13.35
N GLU A 71 13.99 -12.39 12.37
CA GLU A 71 13.54 -11.11 11.83
C GLU A 71 12.13 -11.20 11.24
N ALA A 72 11.82 -12.28 10.53
CA ALA A 72 10.48 -12.55 10.00
C ALA A 72 9.43 -12.68 11.12
N ASN A 73 9.77 -13.40 12.19
CA ASN A 73 8.90 -13.59 13.35
C ASN A 73 8.70 -12.30 14.15
N GLU A 74 9.73 -11.45 14.25
CA GLU A 74 9.64 -10.12 14.85
C GLU A 74 8.72 -9.21 14.04
N SER A 75 8.88 -9.19 12.71
CA SER A 75 8.01 -8.45 11.79
C SER A 75 6.54 -8.87 11.92
N ALA A 76 6.27 -10.18 11.98
CA ALA A 76 4.93 -10.70 12.23
C ALA A 76 4.39 -10.28 13.60
N SER A 77 5.24 -10.25 14.62
CA SER A 77 4.88 -9.78 15.96
C SER A 77 4.55 -8.29 15.97
N MET A 78 5.22 -7.46 15.16
CA MET A 78 4.87 -6.04 14.98
C MET A 78 3.52 -5.86 14.31
N CYS A 79 3.20 -6.68 13.30
CA CYS A 79 1.87 -6.69 12.70
C CYS A 79 0.77 -6.98 13.74
N ILE A 80 0.99 -7.98 14.61
CA ILE A 80 0.08 -8.36 15.70
C ILE A 80 -0.08 -7.24 16.73
N GLN A 81 1.03 -6.64 17.19
CA GLN A 81 0.98 -5.53 18.15
C GLN A 81 0.26 -4.30 17.58
N THR A 82 0.41 -4.04 16.29
CA THR A 82 -0.31 -2.95 15.62
C THR A 82 -1.80 -3.21 15.54
N LEU A 83 -2.22 -4.45 15.24
CA LEU A 83 -3.62 -4.85 15.31
C LEU A 83 -4.19 -4.67 16.72
N ASP A 84 -3.45 -5.08 17.76
CA ASP A 84 -3.84 -4.90 19.16
C ASP A 84 -3.99 -3.41 19.53
N ALA A 85 -3.01 -2.59 19.16
CA ALA A 85 -3.04 -1.15 19.42
C ALA A 85 -4.18 -0.44 18.68
N MET A 86 -4.47 -0.85 17.45
CA MET A 86 -5.61 -0.34 16.68
C MET A 86 -6.94 -0.65 17.37
N ALA A 87 -7.12 -1.89 17.81
CA ALA A 87 -8.31 -2.32 18.54
C ALA A 87 -8.47 -1.59 19.88
N GLN A 88 -7.40 -1.53 20.68
CA GLN A 88 -7.39 -0.83 21.96
C GLN A 88 -7.71 0.67 21.81
N ALA A 89 -7.21 1.30 20.75
CA ALA A 89 -7.43 2.71 20.49
C ALA A 89 -8.79 3.03 19.85
N GLY A 90 -9.52 2.01 19.38
CA GLY A 90 -10.80 2.15 18.68
C GLY A 90 -10.69 2.85 17.32
N VAL A 91 -9.52 2.82 16.68
CA VAL A 91 -9.29 3.52 15.41
C VAL A 91 -9.77 2.72 14.20
N GLN A 92 -10.26 3.43 13.19
CA GLN A 92 -10.68 2.87 11.90
C GLN A 92 -9.47 2.75 10.96
N SER A 93 -8.78 1.62 11.06
CA SER A 93 -7.65 1.27 10.18
C SER A 93 -7.68 -0.20 9.81
N ASN A 94 -7.08 -0.51 8.66
CA ASN A 94 -6.66 -1.86 8.27
C ASN A 94 -5.15 -2.02 8.54
N LEU A 95 -4.61 -3.20 8.25
CA LEU A 95 -3.18 -3.47 8.21
C LEU A 95 -2.75 -3.77 6.75
N SER A 96 -1.67 -3.17 6.28
CA SER A 96 -0.95 -3.61 5.06
C SER A 96 0.35 -4.27 5.48
N LEU A 97 0.81 -5.25 4.70
CA LEU A 97 2.09 -5.94 4.93
C LEU A 97 2.69 -6.43 3.61
N LYS A 98 3.97 -6.80 3.64
CA LYS A 98 4.71 -7.44 2.54
C LYS A 98 5.12 -8.85 2.92
N MET A 99 5.00 -9.80 2.01
CA MET A 99 5.27 -11.20 2.33
C MET A 99 6.77 -11.46 2.52
N THR A 100 7.64 -10.74 1.82
CA THR A 100 9.09 -10.80 2.03
C THR A 100 9.47 -10.45 3.47
N SER A 101 8.81 -9.44 4.07
CA SER A 101 8.99 -9.08 5.48
C SER A 101 8.50 -10.15 6.47
N LEU A 102 7.78 -11.17 6.00
CA LEU A 102 7.30 -12.30 6.80
C LEU A 102 8.08 -13.59 6.51
N GLY A 103 9.16 -13.50 5.73
CA GLY A 103 10.07 -14.60 5.44
C GLY A 103 9.78 -15.34 4.13
N LEU A 104 9.05 -14.73 3.17
CA LEU A 104 8.79 -15.35 1.87
C LEU A 104 10.08 -15.80 1.15
N ASP A 105 11.13 -14.97 1.20
CA ASP A 105 12.43 -15.26 0.56
C ASP A 105 13.26 -16.30 1.35
N ILE A 106 12.81 -16.67 2.54
CA ILE A 106 13.47 -17.66 3.41
C ILE A 106 12.76 -19.01 3.26
N SER A 107 11.43 -19.01 3.44
CA SER A 107 10.58 -20.19 3.32
C SER A 107 9.12 -19.77 3.14
N LYS A 108 8.47 -20.37 2.14
CA LYS A 108 7.03 -20.21 1.92
C LYS A 108 6.22 -20.61 3.15
N GLU A 109 6.62 -21.68 3.83
CA GLU A 109 5.96 -22.22 5.03
C GLU A 109 6.08 -21.24 6.21
N LEU A 110 7.26 -20.62 6.39
CA LEU A 110 7.46 -19.57 7.39
C LEU A 110 6.53 -18.38 7.13
N CYS A 111 6.46 -17.92 5.87
CA CYS A 111 5.58 -16.83 5.47
C CYS A 111 4.11 -17.16 5.76
N ILE A 112 3.64 -18.35 5.37
CA ILE A 112 2.26 -18.79 5.63
C ILE A 112 1.98 -18.87 7.14
N SER A 113 2.88 -19.43 7.93
CA SER A 113 2.74 -19.52 9.38
C SER A 113 2.59 -18.13 10.02
N ASN A 114 3.45 -17.18 9.61
CA ASN A 114 3.37 -15.79 10.06
C ASN A 114 2.07 -15.10 9.61
N MET A 115 1.66 -15.30 8.36
CA MET A 115 0.39 -14.79 7.84
C MET A 115 -0.80 -15.30 8.65
N ARG A 116 -0.87 -16.61 8.96
CA ARG A 116 -1.95 -17.20 9.75
C ARG A 116 -2.03 -16.57 11.15
N ARG A 117 -0.90 -16.41 11.84
CA ARG A 117 -0.83 -15.71 13.15
C ARG A 117 -1.40 -14.29 13.09
N ILE A 118 -1.07 -13.53 12.04
CA ILE A 118 -1.54 -12.16 11.84
C ILE A 118 -3.05 -12.15 11.52
N LEU A 119 -3.51 -13.04 10.64
CA LEU A 119 -4.91 -13.11 10.22
C LEU A 119 -5.84 -13.59 11.34
N ASP A 120 -5.41 -14.54 12.17
CA ASP A 120 -6.12 -14.98 13.37
C ASP A 120 -6.31 -13.81 14.35
N ARG A 121 -5.25 -13.01 14.55
CA ARG A 121 -5.33 -11.80 15.36
C ARG A 121 -6.26 -10.77 14.74
N GLY A 122 -6.15 -10.54 13.44
CA GLY A 122 -7.03 -9.63 12.71
C GLY A 122 -8.50 -10.03 12.86
N LYS A 123 -8.81 -11.33 12.74
CA LYS A 123 -10.16 -11.88 12.89
C LYS A 123 -10.72 -11.66 14.31
N THR A 124 -9.89 -11.83 15.33
CA THR A 124 -10.26 -11.56 16.73
C THR A 124 -10.75 -10.12 16.94
N HIS A 125 -10.14 -9.17 16.21
CA HIS A 125 -10.48 -7.74 16.29
C HIS A 125 -11.45 -7.25 15.20
N GLY A 126 -11.97 -8.16 14.36
CA GLY A 126 -12.79 -7.79 13.20
C GLY A 126 -12.05 -6.92 12.18
N ASN A 127 -10.71 -7.02 12.12
CA ASN A 127 -9.84 -6.23 11.27
C ASN A 127 -9.46 -6.94 9.97
N PHE A 128 -9.12 -6.14 8.96
CA PHE A 128 -8.76 -6.61 7.62
C PHE A 128 -7.28 -6.41 7.33
N VAL A 129 -6.66 -7.40 6.70
CA VAL A 129 -5.24 -7.40 6.32
C VAL A 129 -5.11 -7.38 4.79
N ARG A 130 -4.28 -6.46 4.29
CA ARG A 130 -3.90 -6.36 2.88
C ARG A 130 -2.50 -6.92 2.68
N ILE A 131 -2.37 -7.90 1.80
CA ILE A 131 -1.10 -8.31 1.23
C ILE A 131 -0.75 -7.32 0.13
N ASP A 132 0.32 -6.55 0.33
CA ASP A 132 0.89 -5.69 -0.70
C ASP A 132 1.61 -6.54 -1.75
N MET A 133 1.44 -6.18 -3.03
CA MET A 133 2.12 -6.83 -4.13
C MET A 133 3.48 -6.20 -4.34
N GLU A 134 4.49 -7.05 -4.35
CA GLU A 134 5.89 -6.67 -4.48
C GLU A 134 6.31 -6.62 -5.96
N ASP A 135 7.56 -6.93 -6.30
CA ASP A 135 7.99 -6.96 -7.70
C ASP A 135 7.43 -8.19 -8.46
N TYR A 136 7.69 -8.24 -9.77
CA TYR A 136 7.19 -9.27 -10.66
C TYR A 136 7.53 -10.70 -10.21
N GLU A 137 8.73 -10.93 -9.67
CA GLU A 137 9.19 -12.27 -9.28
C GLU A 137 8.35 -12.84 -8.12
N HIS A 138 7.80 -11.96 -7.28
CA HIS A 138 6.98 -12.33 -6.13
C HIS A 138 5.49 -12.47 -6.47
N CYS A 139 5.06 -12.10 -7.68
CA CYS A 139 3.63 -12.06 -8.04
C CYS A 139 2.96 -13.44 -7.95
N GLN A 140 3.55 -14.46 -8.57
CA GLN A 140 2.93 -15.79 -8.60
C GLN A 140 2.84 -16.40 -7.21
N VAL A 141 3.94 -16.39 -6.46
CA VAL A 141 3.97 -16.99 -5.12
C VAL A 141 3.02 -16.25 -4.15
N SER A 142 2.86 -14.93 -4.29
CA SER A 142 1.91 -14.16 -3.50
C SER A 142 0.45 -14.51 -3.82
N LEU A 143 0.13 -14.75 -5.10
CA LEU A 143 -1.19 -15.21 -5.53
C LEU A 143 -1.49 -16.61 -5.00
N ASP A 144 -0.53 -17.54 -5.08
CA ASP A 144 -0.69 -18.90 -4.59
C ASP A 144 -0.94 -18.92 -3.07
N ILE A 145 -0.15 -18.15 -2.30
CA ILE A 145 -0.34 -18.01 -0.86
C ILE A 145 -1.68 -17.35 -0.53
N TYR A 146 -2.07 -16.30 -1.27
CA TYR A 146 -3.37 -15.67 -1.08
C TYR A 146 -4.52 -16.66 -1.28
N GLN A 147 -4.50 -17.45 -2.35
CA GLN A 147 -5.52 -18.47 -2.62
C GLN A 147 -5.57 -19.54 -1.52
N GLU A 148 -4.41 -19.96 -1.00
CA GLU A 148 -4.35 -20.88 0.13
C GLU A 148 -5.00 -20.28 1.39
N LEU A 149 -4.61 -19.06 1.77
CA LEU A 149 -5.15 -18.37 2.94
C LEU A 149 -6.65 -18.09 2.80
N ARG A 150 -7.14 -17.80 1.59
CA ARG A 150 -8.56 -17.54 1.33
C ARG A 150 -9.46 -18.74 1.56
N ARG A 151 -8.94 -19.95 1.68
CA ARG A 151 -9.74 -21.12 2.09
C ARG A 151 -10.21 -21.04 3.54
N ASP A 152 -9.42 -20.36 4.38
CA ASP A 152 -9.62 -20.31 5.83
C ASP A 152 -9.98 -18.90 6.35
N TYR A 153 -9.65 -17.84 5.60
CA TYR A 153 -9.74 -16.45 6.04
C TYR A 153 -10.48 -15.55 5.04
N ASP A 154 -11.52 -14.84 5.50
CA ASP A 154 -12.25 -13.83 4.71
C ASP A 154 -11.76 -12.39 4.97
N ASN A 155 -10.94 -12.18 5.99
CA ASN A 155 -10.41 -10.87 6.38
C ASN A 155 -9.06 -10.54 5.72
N VAL A 156 -8.81 -11.08 4.53
CA VAL A 156 -7.58 -10.88 3.75
C VAL A 156 -7.88 -10.45 2.32
N GLY A 157 -7.08 -9.52 1.80
CA GLY A 157 -7.10 -9.14 0.39
C GLY A 157 -5.72 -8.95 -0.19
N LEU A 158 -5.67 -8.75 -1.50
CA LEU A 158 -4.44 -8.68 -2.29
C LEU A 158 -4.33 -7.35 -3.05
N VAL A 159 -3.13 -6.97 -3.46
CA VAL A 159 -2.89 -5.87 -4.40
C VAL A 159 -2.66 -6.42 -5.82
N ILE A 160 -3.15 -5.72 -6.85
CA ILE A 160 -2.89 -6.04 -8.26
C ILE A 160 -2.40 -4.80 -9.02
N GLN A 161 -1.43 -4.99 -9.92
CA GLN A 161 -0.66 -3.93 -10.55
C GLN A 161 -0.98 -3.81 -12.05
N ALA A 162 -1.50 -2.67 -12.49
CA ALA A 162 -1.96 -2.46 -13.86
C ALA A 162 -0.84 -2.48 -14.91
N TYR A 163 0.42 -2.24 -14.52
CA TYR A 163 1.54 -2.21 -15.47
C TYR A 163 2.02 -3.58 -15.96
N LEU A 164 1.60 -4.70 -15.38
CA LEU A 164 2.06 -6.04 -15.78
C LEU A 164 1.16 -6.63 -16.87
N TYR A 165 1.76 -7.35 -17.82
CA TYR A 165 1.00 -8.08 -18.84
C TYR A 165 0.12 -9.18 -18.25
N ARG A 166 0.59 -9.86 -17.19
CA ARG A 166 -0.12 -10.97 -16.53
C ARG A 166 -1.43 -10.57 -15.83
N THR A 167 -1.57 -9.30 -15.48
CA THR A 167 -2.66 -8.79 -14.65
C THR A 167 -4.05 -9.10 -15.19
N GLU A 168 -4.23 -9.14 -16.52
CA GLU A 168 -5.53 -9.51 -17.09
C GLU A 168 -5.95 -10.94 -16.74
N GLN A 169 -5.02 -11.89 -16.73
CA GLN A 169 -5.32 -13.27 -16.34
C GLN A 169 -5.48 -13.37 -14.82
N ASP A 170 -4.58 -12.75 -14.05
CA ASP A 170 -4.68 -12.77 -12.57
C ASP A 170 -6.04 -12.22 -12.09
N MET A 171 -6.56 -11.16 -12.74
CA MET A 171 -7.88 -10.60 -12.43
C MET A 171 -9.04 -11.55 -12.71
N LYS A 172 -8.93 -12.43 -13.72
CA LYS A 172 -9.95 -13.45 -14.00
C LYS A 172 -9.95 -14.52 -12.91
N ASP A 173 -8.77 -15.02 -12.56
CA ASP A 173 -8.61 -16.07 -11.56
C ASP A 173 -9.06 -15.57 -10.18
N LEU A 174 -8.70 -14.34 -9.81
CA LEU A 174 -9.12 -13.71 -8.56
C LEU A 174 -10.62 -13.39 -8.50
N ASN A 175 -11.30 -13.30 -9.65
CA ASN A 175 -12.74 -13.11 -9.69
C ASN A 175 -13.49 -14.36 -9.22
N GLU A 176 -12.96 -15.56 -9.50
CA GLU A 176 -13.58 -16.83 -9.09
C GLU A 176 -13.73 -16.94 -7.57
N VAL A 177 -12.81 -16.32 -6.83
CA VAL A 177 -12.80 -16.27 -5.36
C VAL A 177 -13.36 -14.96 -4.79
N LYS A 178 -13.95 -14.11 -5.64
CA LYS A 178 -14.50 -12.78 -5.29
C LYS A 178 -13.52 -11.95 -4.45
N ALA A 179 -12.26 -11.90 -4.89
CA ALA A 179 -11.19 -11.30 -4.12
C ALA A 179 -11.49 -9.83 -3.78
N ASN A 180 -11.23 -9.43 -2.53
CA ASN A 180 -11.16 -8.03 -2.18
C ASN A 180 -9.80 -7.50 -2.68
N LEU A 181 -9.78 -6.56 -3.63
CA LEU A 181 -8.55 -6.11 -4.28
C LEU A 181 -8.27 -4.62 -4.07
N ARG A 182 -6.99 -4.29 -3.85
CA ARG A 182 -6.46 -2.94 -4.07
C ARG A 182 -5.79 -2.92 -5.44
N LEU A 183 -6.28 -2.08 -6.32
CA LEU A 183 -5.73 -1.91 -7.66
C LEU A 183 -4.74 -0.73 -7.64
N VAL A 184 -3.57 -0.91 -8.22
CA VAL A 184 -2.51 0.11 -8.33
C VAL A 184 -1.95 0.14 -9.74
N LYS A 185 -1.21 1.20 -10.11
CA LYS A 185 -0.47 1.21 -11.38
C LYS A 185 0.72 0.24 -11.36
N GLY A 186 1.46 0.20 -10.26
CA GLY A 186 2.75 -0.50 -10.12
C GLY A 186 3.82 0.45 -9.60
N ALA A 187 4.73 -0.05 -8.76
CA ALA A 187 5.73 0.79 -8.06
C ALA A 187 7.18 0.38 -8.34
N TYR A 188 7.40 -0.83 -8.85
CA TYR A 188 8.74 -1.37 -9.09
C TYR A 188 9.22 -1.00 -10.50
N LYS A 189 10.52 -1.17 -10.73
CA LYS A 189 11.13 -0.97 -12.05
C LYS A 189 11.29 -2.34 -12.69
N GLU A 190 10.35 -2.70 -13.54
CA GLU A 190 10.30 -4.00 -14.21
C GLU A 190 10.91 -3.97 -15.61
N SER A 191 11.26 -5.16 -16.10
CA SER A 191 11.66 -5.36 -17.49
C SER A 191 10.49 -5.08 -18.44
N PRO A 192 10.71 -4.47 -19.63
CA PRO A 192 9.70 -4.38 -20.68
C PRO A 192 9.16 -5.73 -21.16
N GLU A 193 9.84 -6.84 -20.84
CA GLU A 193 9.40 -8.22 -21.11
C GLU A 193 8.16 -8.62 -20.28
N VAL A 194 7.94 -7.97 -19.14
CA VAL A 194 6.87 -8.33 -18.19
C VAL A 194 5.90 -7.17 -17.90
N ALA A 195 6.30 -5.94 -18.22
CA ALA A 195 5.54 -4.73 -17.91
C ALA A 195 5.47 -3.73 -19.08
N TYR A 196 4.34 -3.05 -19.21
CA TYR A 196 4.15 -1.94 -20.14
C TYR A 196 5.12 -0.79 -19.82
N PRO A 197 6.00 -0.39 -20.74
CA PRO A 197 6.93 0.73 -20.52
C PRO A 197 6.23 2.09 -20.62
N GLU A 198 5.14 2.16 -21.39
CA GLU A 198 4.43 3.39 -21.71
C GLU A 198 3.37 3.72 -20.66
N LYS A 199 3.50 4.89 -20.03
CA LYS A 199 2.55 5.37 -19.02
C LYS A 199 1.10 5.38 -19.52
N ALA A 200 0.88 5.79 -20.78
CA ALA A 200 -0.47 5.86 -21.35
C ALA A 200 -1.14 4.48 -21.39
N VAL A 201 -0.38 3.44 -21.75
CA VAL A 201 -0.87 2.06 -21.79
C VAL A 201 -1.16 1.56 -20.36
N VAL A 202 -0.30 1.88 -19.39
CA VAL A 202 -0.55 1.57 -17.97
C VAL A 202 -1.83 2.24 -17.46
N ASP A 203 -2.07 3.51 -17.82
CA ASP A 203 -3.26 4.24 -17.40
C ASP A 203 -4.54 3.66 -17.99
N GLU A 204 -4.54 3.27 -19.27
CA GLU A 204 -5.68 2.62 -19.91
C GLU A 204 -5.92 1.21 -19.35
N ASN A 205 -4.87 0.43 -19.12
CA ASN A 205 -5.03 -0.86 -18.47
C ASN A 205 -5.53 -0.71 -17.03
N TYR A 206 -5.13 0.36 -16.33
CA TYR A 206 -5.62 0.64 -14.97
C TYR A 206 -7.14 0.91 -14.97
N LYS A 207 -7.63 1.72 -15.91
CA LYS A 207 -9.07 1.94 -16.11
C LYS A 207 -9.79 0.62 -16.45
N LYS A 208 -9.20 -0.20 -17.33
CA LYS A 208 -9.74 -1.53 -17.70
C LYS A 208 -9.93 -2.41 -16.47
N ILE A 209 -8.91 -2.58 -15.62
CA ILE A 209 -9.01 -3.45 -14.45
C ILE A 209 -9.95 -2.90 -13.37
N ILE A 210 -10.02 -1.56 -13.19
CA ILE A 210 -11.01 -0.92 -12.32
C ILE A 210 -12.42 -1.26 -12.79
N ARG A 211 -12.70 -1.09 -14.09
CA ARG A 211 -14.00 -1.39 -14.68
C ARG A 211 -14.39 -2.85 -14.49
N VAL A 212 -13.51 -3.77 -14.85
CA VAL A 212 -13.78 -5.21 -14.72
C VAL A 212 -14.10 -5.58 -13.28
N HIS A 213 -13.28 -5.14 -12.32
CA HIS A 213 -13.45 -5.55 -10.92
C HIS A 213 -14.73 -5.00 -10.29
N LEU A 214 -15.05 -3.73 -10.57
CA LEU A 214 -16.27 -3.10 -10.08
C LEU A 214 -17.54 -3.71 -10.68
N LEU A 215 -17.54 -3.99 -11.99
CA LEU A 215 -18.70 -4.60 -12.66
C LEU A 215 -18.93 -6.06 -12.26
N ASN A 216 -17.88 -6.76 -11.82
CA ASN A 216 -18.00 -8.09 -11.23
C ASN A 216 -18.64 -8.08 -9.83
N GLY A 217 -18.87 -6.91 -9.23
CA GLY A 217 -19.50 -6.78 -7.91
C GLY A 217 -18.52 -6.95 -6.73
N ASN A 218 -17.22 -7.06 -6.99
CA ASN A 218 -16.22 -7.27 -5.94
C ASN A 218 -15.84 -5.96 -5.25
N TYR A 219 -15.41 -6.05 -3.98
CA TYR A 219 -14.93 -4.89 -3.24
C TYR A 219 -13.63 -4.36 -3.84
N THR A 220 -13.63 -3.08 -4.24
CA THR A 220 -12.52 -2.49 -5.00
C THR A 220 -11.91 -1.30 -4.29
N ALA A 221 -10.63 -1.39 -3.93
CA ALA A 221 -9.84 -0.25 -3.48
C ALA A 221 -9.06 0.35 -4.66
N VAL A 222 -9.50 1.52 -5.14
CA VAL A 222 -8.82 2.25 -6.23
C VAL A 222 -7.71 3.11 -5.62
N ALA A 223 -6.48 2.61 -5.63
CA ALA A 223 -5.34 3.31 -5.05
C ALA A 223 -4.66 4.19 -6.09
N SER A 224 -4.97 5.50 -6.07
CA SER A 224 -4.39 6.46 -7.01
C SER A 224 -4.45 7.90 -6.50
N HIS A 225 -3.47 8.70 -6.91
CA HIS A 225 -3.44 10.16 -6.77
C HIS A 225 -3.63 10.87 -8.12
N ASP A 226 -4.12 10.15 -9.12
CA ASP A 226 -4.37 10.64 -10.46
C ASP A 226 -5.83 11.06 -10.58
N GLU A 227 -6.10 12.36 -10.65
CA GLU A 227 -7.46 12.89 -10.73
C GLU A 227 -8.21 12.37 -11.96
N SER A 228 -7.52 12.06 -13.06
CA SER A 228 -8.17 11.48 -14.24
C SER A 228 -8.71 10.07 -14.00
N ILE A 229 -8.01 9.25 -13.19
CA ILE A 229 -8.46 7.91 -12.79
C ILE A 229 -9.61 8.01 -11.80
N ILE A 230 -9.56 8.98 -10.90
CA ILE A 230 -10.62 9.21 -9.91
C ILE A 230 -11.91 9.64 -10.59
N GLU A 231 -11.85 10.61 -11.52
CA GLU A 231 -13.03 11.03 -12.27
C GLU A 231 -13.56 9.93 -13.20
N TYR A 232 -12.68 9.16 -13.85
CA TYR A 232 -13.09 7.96 -14.58
C TYR A 232 -13.89 7.00 -13.69
N THR A 233 -13.38 6.72 -12.48
CA THR A 233 -14.04 5.83 -11.53
C THR A 233 -15.38 6.40 -11.08
N LYS A 234 -15.45 7.70 -10.75
CA LYS A 234 -16.69 8.41 -10.37
C LYS A 234 -17.76 8.32 -11.46
N ASN A 235 -17.38 8.47 -12.73
CA ASN A 235 -18.30 8.34 -13.85
C ASN A 235 -18.78 6.90 -14.01
N LEU A 236 -17.86 5.93 -13.99
CA LEU A 236 -18.18 4.51 -14.09
C LEU A 236 -19.21 4.07 -13.02
N VAL A 237 -18.98 4.44 -11.75
CA VAL A 237 -19.87 4.03 -10.65
C VAL A 237 -21.24 4.69 -10.75
N ARG A 238 -21.30 5.94 -11.22
CA ARG A 238 -22.56 6.66 -11.47
C ARG A 238 -23.35 6.02 -12.60
N GLU A 239 -22.71 5.75 -13.73
CA GLU A 239 -23.33 5.15 -14.92
C GLU A 239 -23.92 3.77 -14.65
N ASN A 240 -23.29 3.00 -13.76
CA ASN A 240 -23.67 1.62 -13.46
C ASN A 240 -24.40 1.48 -12.11
N ASN A 241 -24.76 2.59 -11.45
CA ASN A 241 -25.41 2.61 -10.13
C ASN A 241 -24.70 1.76 -9.07
N ILE A 242 -23.36 1.77 -9.07
CA ILE A 242 -22.54 1.01 -8.12
C ILE A 242 -22.54 1.73 -6.77
N SER A 243 -22.83 0.99 -5.68
CA SER A 243 -22.82 1.54 -4.34
C SER A 243 -21.44 2.08 -3.95
N LYS A 244 -21.42 3.24 -3.28
CA LYS A 244 -20.20 3.80 -2.67
C LYS A 244 -19.62 2.90 -1.56
N ASP A 245 -20.38 1.93 -1.06
CA ASP A 245 -19.90 0.94 -0.10
C ASP A 245 -19.15 -0.23 -0.75
N GLN A 246 -19.29 -0.42 -2.08
CA GLN A 246 -18.58 -1.48 -2.81
C GLN A 246 -17.13 -1.10 -3.12
N PHE A 247 -16.73 0.15 -2.92
CA PHE A 247 -15.39 0.60 -3.26
C PHE A 247 -14.89 1.70 -2.34
N GLU A 248 -13.59 1.99 -2.45
CA GLU A 248 -12.97 3.12 -1.76
C GLU A 248 -11.84 3.68 -2.62
N PHE A 249 -11.53 4.96 -2.43
CA PHE A 249 -10.28 5.54 -2.94
C PHE A 249 -9.18 5.38 -1.90
N GLN A 250 -7.98 5.04 -2.35
CA GLN A 250 -6.83 4.98 -1.46
C GLN A 250 -5.69 5.90 -1.91
N MET A 251 -5.08 6.57 -0.94
CA MET A 251 -3.98 7.49 -1.17
C MET A 251 -2.93 7.36 -0.07
N LEU A 252 -1.68 7.57 -0.45
CA LEU A 252 -0.57 7.66 0.51
C LEU A 252 -0.71 8.88 1.44
N TYR A 253 -0.27 8.69 2.69
CA TYR A 253 -0.20 9.74 3.68
C TYR A 253 0.65 10.93 3.20
N GLY A 254 0.14 12.15 3.43
CA GLY A 254 0.78 13.40 3.04
C GLY A 254 0.70 13.78 1.56
N ILE A 255 0.10 12.95 0.70
CA ILE A 255 0.02 13.18 -0.75
C ILE A 255 -1.42 13.50 -1.17
N CYS A 256 -1.59 14.61 -1.92
CA CYS A 256 -2.89 15.07 -2.43
C CYS A 256 -3.96 15.20 -1.34
N VAL A 257 -3.60 15.74 -0.17
CA VAL A 257 -4.49 15.83 1.01
C VAL A 257 -5.80 16.56 0.70
N ASP A 258 -5.77 17.62 -0.10
CA ASP A 258 -6.99 18.36 -0.47
C ASP A 258 -7.95 17.51 -1.30
N LEU A 259 -7.42 16.67 -2.19
CA LEU A 259 -8.22 15.70 -2.94
C LEU A 259 -8.81 14.61 -2.02
N GLN A 260 -8.06 14.15 -1.02
CA GLN A 260 -8.60 13.23 -0.01
C GLN A 260 -9.79 13.84 0.73
N LYS A 261 -9.68 15.11 1.14
CA LYS A 261 -10.76 15.84 1.84
C LYS A 261 -11.99 16.02 0.94
N ARG A 262 -11.79 16.49 -0.31
CA ARG A 262 -12.88 16.62 -1.29
C ARG A 262 -13.64 15.31 -1.51
N LEU A 263 -12.94 14.19 -1.65
CA LEU A 263 -13.59 12.88 -1.85
C LEU A 263 -14.44 12.44 -0.65
N VAL A 264 -14.00 12.75 0.58
CA VAL A 264 -14.80 12.51 1.79
C VAL A 264 -16.05 13.40 1.81
N GLU A 265 -15.92 14.68 1.47
CA GLU A 265 -17.04 15.62 1.36
C GLU A 265 -18.06 15.18 0.28
N GLU A 266 -17.58 14.59 -0.81
CA GLU A 266 -18.40 13.95 -1.85
C GLU A 266 -19.04 12.62 -1.39
N GLY A 267 -18.76 12.17 -0.17
CA GLY A 267 -19.33 10.97 0.45
C GLY A 267 -18.67 9.65 0.03
N TYR A 268 -17.45 9.68 -0.52
CA TYR A 268 -16.69 8.47 -0.80
C TYR A 268 -15.88 8.02 0.41
N LYS A 269 -15.73 6.71 0.58
CA LYS A 269 -14.76 6.15 1.52
C LYS A 269 -13.35 6.44 1.00
N VAL A 270 -12.54 7.08 1.83
CA VAL A 270 -11.12 7.37 1.54
C VAL A 270 -10.25 6.71 2.58
N ARG A 271 -9.37 5.83 2.13
CA ARG A 271 -8.37 5.17 2.99
C ARG A 271 -6.98 5.74 2.75
N VAL A 272 -6.34 6.19 3.82
CA VAL A 272 -4.98 6.71 3.77
C VAL A 272 -3.98 5.61 4.15
N TYR A 273 -3.00 5.36 3.29
CA TYR A 273 -1.90 4.45 3.57
C TYR A 273 -0.85 5.17 4.42
N VAL A 274 -0.73 4.75 5.67
CA VAL A 274 0.05 5.43 6.71
C VAL A 274 1.22 4.52 7.12
N PRO A 275 2.41 4.77 6.57
CA PRO A 275 3.60 4.01 6.94
C PRO A 275 4.17 4.55 8.27
N TYR A 276 4.73 3.66 9.08
CA TYR A 276 5.40 4.00 10.34
C TYR A 276 6.55 3.02 10.61
N GLY A 277 7.48 3.39 11.48
CA GLY A 277 8.64 2.57 11.84
C GLY A 277 9.96 3.26 11.54
N VAL A 278 11.05 2.63 11.98
CA VAL A 278 12.40 3.20 11.95
C VAL A 278 13.05 3.11 10.56
N ASP A 279 12.58 2.23 9.67
CA ASP A 279 13.14 2.02 8.33
C ASP A 279 12.51 2.93 7.26
N TRP A 280 12.19 4.16 7.64
CA TRP A 280 11.41 5.07 6.81
C TRP A 280 12.15 5.66 5.61
N PHE A 281 13.49 5.67 5.60
CA PHE A 281 14.27 6.40 4.61
C PHE A 281 14.17 5.78 3.20
N GLY A 282 14.29 4.45 3.07
CA GLY A 282 14.14 3.77 1.78
C GLY A 282 12.77 4.06 1.15
N TYR A 283 11.70 3.94 1.95
CA TYR A 283 10.35 4.32 1.58
C TYR A 283 10.25 5.80 1.14
N PHE A 284 10.74 6.72 1.96
CA PHE A 284 10.71 8.16 1.69
C PHE A 284 11.41 8.53 0.38
N MET A 285 12.58 7.96 0.11
CA MET A 285 13.34 8.21 -1.11
C MET A 285 12.60 7.73 -2.36
N ARG A 286 11.90 6.59 -2.30
CA ARG A 286 11.02 6.15 -3.39
C ARG A 286 9.87 7.12 -3.63
N ARG A 287 9.27 7.69 -2.58
CA ARG A 287 8.20 8.71 -2.69
C ARG A 287 8.69 10.03 -3.30
N LEU A 288 9.92 10.44 -3.02
CA LEU A 288 10.54 11.61 -3.66
C LEU A 288 10.78 11.39 -5.16
N ALA A 289 11.18 10.19 -5.55
CA ALA A 289 11.43 9.84 -6.95
C ALA A 289 10.16 9.83 -7.83
N GLU A 290 8.96 9.79 -7.23
CA GLU A 290 7.69 9.63 -7.96
C GLU A 290 7.15 10.92 -8.58
N ARG A 291 7.31 12.09 -7.94
CA ARG A 291 6.81 13.37 -8.48
C ARG A 291 7.76 14.54 -8.18
N PRO A 292 8.02 15.45 -9.14
CA PRO A 292 8.94 16.57 -8.93
C PRO A 292 8.46 17.52 -7.84
N ALA A 293 7.13 17.65 -7.71
CA ALA A 293 6.50 18.43 -6.66
C ALA A 293 6.85 17.92 -5.24
N ASN A 294 7.08 16.61 -5.07
CA ASN A 294 7.49 16.05 -3.79
C ASN A 294 8.91 16.51 -3.43
N VAL A 295 9.80 16.60 -4.43
CA VAL A 295 11.18 17.11 -4.26
C VAL A 295 11.18 18.61 -3.98
N TRP A 296 10.41 19.39 -4.75
CA TRP A 296 10.30 20.84 -4.56
C TRP A 296 9.79 21.21 -3.16
N PHE A 297 8.87 20.42 -2.61
CA PHE A 297 8.37 20.59 -1.26
C PHE A 297 9.44 20.34 -0.19
N VAL A 298 10.25 19.29 -0.33
CA VAL A 298 11.36 19.04 0.61
C VAL A 298 12.35 20.18 0.55
N LEU A 299 12.75 20.63 -0.64
CA LEU A 299 13.63 21.80 -0.80
C LEU A 299 13.04 23.04 -0.10
N LYS A 300 11.75 23.33 -0.26
CA LYS A 300 11.10 24.49 0.38
C LYS A 300 11.10 24.44 1.92
N ASN A 301 11.07 23.25 2.52
CA ASN A 301 11.14 23.10 3.98
C ASN A 301 12.57 23.02 4.52
N LEU A 302 13.58 22.83 3.67
CA LEU A 302 15.00 22.91 4.05
C LEU A 302 15.48 24.36 4.21
N PHE A 303 14.81 25.31 3.56
CA PHE A 303 15.13 26.75 3.60
C PHE A 303 14.18 27.57 4.50
N LYS A 304 13.47 26.91 5.41
CA LYS A 304 12.70 27.52 6.50
C LYS A 304 13.30 27.10 7.84
#